data_AF-A0A7X9B7P7-F1
#
_entry.id   AF-A0A7X9B7P7-F1
#
_cell.length_a   1.000
_cell.length_b   1.000
_cell.length_c   1.000
_cell.angle_alpha   90.00
_cell.angle_beta   90.00
_cell.angle_gamma   90.00
#
_symmetry.space_group_name_H-M   'P 1'
#
loop_
_entity.id
_entity.type
_entity.pdbx_description
1 polymer ?
#
loop_
_entity_poly.entity_id
_entity_poly.type
_entity_poly.pdbx_seq_one_letter_code
_entity_poly.pdbx_strand_id
1 'polypeptide(L)'
;MMTFKDELRNINKEKIIIVDKSSSIHSVKRNLLLNYGLLLRTKITTIGQLAREMCELELKKQKLSLINDEGARFIIESIMNGESVKAEVFKREIITLNTYGSIYTVIIDFKKAGILPEMIQTNNKKIEELKEIYRLYEIQLEKNAFMDSADILKFAHSKIHADFYIYENTELFPL
;
A
#
# COMPACT_ATOMS: atom_id res chain seq x y z
N MET A 1 -9.20 20.60 -30.98
CA MET A 1 -8.53 20.17 -29.73
C MET A 1 -9.56 20.25 -28.63
N MET A 2 -9.88 19.14 -27.97
CA MET A 2 -10.93 19.08 -26.94
C MET A 2 -10.43 19.83 -25.69
N THR A 3 -11.24 20.68 -25.07
CA THR A 3 -10.79 21.41 -23.88
C THR A 3 -10.85 20.50 -22.66
N PHE A 4 -10.03 20.77 -21.65
CA PHE A 4 -10.05 20.00 -20.39
C PHE A 4 -11.43 20.01 -19.70
N LYS A 5 -12.17 21.12 -19.85
CA LYS A 5 -13.56 21.23 -19.41
C LYS A 5 -14.49 20.24 -20.13
N ASP A 6 -14.23 19.99 -21.41
CA ASP A 6 -14.97 18.99 -22.19
C ASP A 6 -14.59 17.57 -21.76
N GLU A 7 -13.34 17.32 -21.36
CA GLU A 7 -12.91 16.03 -20.82
C GLU A 7 -13.63 15.72 -19.49
N LEU A 8 -13.61 16.64 -18.52
CA LEU A 8 -14.29 16.44 -17.23
C LEU A 8 -15.81 16.20 -17.39
N ARG A 9 -16.42 16.75 -18.44
CA ARG A 9 -17.84 16.59 -18.75
C ARG A 9 -18.15 15.36 -19.62
N ASN A 10 -17.15 14.66 -20.12
CA ASN A 10 -17.34 13.54 -21.04
C ASN A 10 -17.91 12.30 -20.32
N ILE A 11 -19.17 11.95 -20.55
CA ILE A 11 -19.82 10.80 -19.87
C ILE A 11 -19.22 9.44 -20.24
N ASN A 12 -18.48 9.34 -21.35
CA ASN A 12 -17.94 8.07 -21.83
C ASN A 12 -16.64 7.67 -21.13
N LYS A 13 -16.00 8.60 -20.41
CA LYS A 13 -14.73 8.37 -19.71
C LYS A 13 -14.87 8.49 -18.20
N GLU A 14 -14.29 7.53 -17.49
CA GLU A 14 -14.05 7.65 -16.05
C GLU A 14 -12.74 8.40 -15.83
N LYS A 15 -12.72 9.35 -14.89
CA LYS A 15 -11.54 10.15 -14.55
C LYS A 15 -11.24 10.00 -13.07
N ILE A 16 -9.97 9.81 -12.76
CA ILE A 16 -9.52 9.71 -11.39
C ILE A 16 -8.58 10.88 -11.11
N ILE A 17 -9.00 11.73 -10.18
CA ILE A 17 -8.23 12.86 -9.69
C ILE A 17 -7.59 12.46 -8.37
N ILE A 18 -6.27 12.49 -8.34
CA ILE A 18 -5.44 12.14 -7.20
C ILE A 18 -5.13 13.40 -6.40
N VAL A 19 -5.41 13.35 -5.10
CA VAL A 19 -5.06 14.40 -4.12
C VAL A 19 -4.10 13.87 -3.07
N ASP A 20 -3.36 14.79 -2.43
CA ASP A 20 -2.34 14.49 -1.43
C ASP A 20 -2.90 13.81 -0.17
N LYS A 21 -4.01 14.32 0.34
CA LYS A 21 -4.61 13.94 1.63
C LYS A 21 -6.12 13.77 1.50
N SER A 22 -6.67 12.85 2.26
CA SER A 22 -8.11 12.60 2.31
C SER A 22 -8.90 13.84 2.77
N SER A 23 -8.31 14.67 3.65
CA SER A 23 -8.87 15.95 4.08
C SER A 23 -9.05 16.96 2.94
N SER A 24 -8.23 16.87 1.88
CA SER A 24 -8.27 17.77 0.72
C SER A 24 -9.38 17.42 -0.26
N ILE A 25 -9.98 16.22 -0.19
CA ILE A 25 -10.96 15.74 -1.19
C ILE A 25 -12.15 16.69 -1.29
N HIS A 26 -12.69 17.14 -0.17
CA HIS A 26 -13.89 17.99 -0.17
C HIS A 26 -13.60 19.39 -0.75
N SER A 27 -12.46 20.00 -0.42
CA SER A 27 -12.08 21.32 -0.93
C SER A 27 -11.79 21.26 -2.44
N VAL A 28 -11.08 20.23 -2.90
CA VAL A 28 -10.82 20.00 -4.33
C VAL A 28 -12.11 19.78 -5.10
N LYS A 29 -13.01 18.92 -4.59
CA LYS A 29 -14.33 18.70 -5.20
C LYS A 29 -15.11 19.99 -5.37
N ARG A 30 -15.14 20.83 -4.33
CA ARG A 30 -15.82 22.13 -4.37
C ARG A 30 -15.18 23.07 -5.40
N ASN A 31 -13.85 23.18 -5.42
CA ASN A 31 -13.15 24.03 -6.38
C ASN A 31 -13.45 23.61 -7.83
N LEU A 32 -13.39 22.31 -8.12
CA LEU A 32 -13.66 21.79 -9.46
C LEU A 32 -15.11 21.99 -9.90
N LEU A 33 -16.06 21.84 -8.99
CA LEU A 33 -17.47 22.15 -9.25
C LEU A 33 -17.68 23.63 -9.59
N LEU A 34 -17.00 24.54 -8.87
CA LEU A 34 -17.11 25.99 -9.10
C LEU A 34 -16.49 26.39 -10.45
N ASN A 35 -15.34 25.83 -10.81
CA ASN A 35 -14.60 26.23 -12.00
C ASN A 35 -15.09 25.54 -13.29
N TYR A 36 -15.52 24.29 -13.19
CA TYR A 36 -15.84 23.46 -14.37
C TYR A 36 -17.32 23.02 -14.43
N GLY A 37 -18.09 23.23 -13.37
CA GLY A 37 -19.49 22.79 -13.28
C GLY A 37 -19.59 21.31 -12.95
N LEU A 38 -20.55 20.61 -13.58
CA LEU A 38 -20.84 19.20 -13.29
C LEU A 38 -19.63 18.29 -13.59
N LEU A 39 -19.23 17.50 -12.58
CA LEU A 39 -18.15 16.51 -12.68
C LEU A 39 -18.76 15.12 -12.93
N LEU A 40 -18.82 14.69 -14.19
CA LEU A 40 -19.43 13.42 -14.57
C LEU A 40 -18.39 12.30 -14.61
N ARG A 41 -18.68 11.18 -13.91
CA ARG A 41 -17.79 10.01 -13.78
C ARG A 41 -16.37 10.40 -13.32
N THR A 42 -16.29 11.38 -12.43
CA THR A 42 -15.03 11.83 -11.83
C THR A 42 -14.95 11.35 -10.39
N LYS A 43 -13.92 10.57 -10.09
CA LYS A 43 -13.56 10.17 -8.73
C LYS A 43 -12.43 11.06 -8.24
N ILE A 44 -12.57 11.62 -7.03
CA ILE A 44 -11.51 12.39 -6.36
C ILE A 44 -11.10 11.59 -5.13
N THR A 45 -9.84 11.22 -5.03
CA THR A 45 -9.36 10.26 -4.03
C THR A 45 -7.86 10.41 -3.79
N THR A 46 -7.32 9.79 -2.76
CA THR A 46 -5.86 9.67 -2.60
C THR A 46 -5.36 8.40 -3.29
N ILE A 47 -4.05 8.35 -3.59
CA ILE A 47 -3.42 7.12 -4.12
C ILE A 47 -3.71 5.93 -3.21
N GLY A 48 -3.57 6.09 -1.89
CA GLY A 48 -3.81 5.02 -0.93
C GLY A 48 -5.27 4.53 -0.89
N GLN A 49 -6.23 5.46 -0.95
CA GLN A 49 -7.65 5.09 -0.99
C GLN A 49 -8.02 4.37 -2.28
N LEU A 50 -7.54 4.88 -3.43
CA LEU A 50 -7.75 4.22 -4.72
C LEU A 50 -7.16 2.81 -4.72
N ALA A 51 -5.91 2.68 -4.27
CA ALA A 51 -5.24 1.40 -4.23
C ALA A 51 -5.95 0.40 -3.33
N ARG A 52 -6.45 0.85 -2.17
CA ARG A 52 -7.25 0.03 -1.25
C ARG A 52 -8.54 -0.46 -1.89
N GLU A 53 -9.33 0.43 -2.50
CA GLU A 53 -10.58 0.03 -3.16
C GLU A 53 -10.34 -0.98 -4.30
N MET A 54 -9.30 -0.75 -5.10
CA MET A 54 -8.91 -1.69 -6.17
C MET A 54 -8.47 -3.04 -5.59
N CYS A 55 -7.70 -3.02 -4.50
CA CYS A 55 -7.31 -4.24 -3.80
C CYS A 55 -8.53 -4.97 -3.25
N GLU A 56 -9.44 -4.32 -2.53
CA GLU A 56 -10.60 -4.99 -1.92
C GLU A 56 -11.48 -5.73 -2.94
N LEU A 57 -11.65 -5.17 -4.14
CA LEU A 57 -12.40 -5.81 -5.23
C LEU A 57 -11.68 -7.05 -5.79
N GLU A 58 -10.37 -6.97 -5.98
CA GLU A 58 -9.57 -8.04 -6.56
C GLU A 58 -9.19 -9.13 -5.54
N LEU A 59 -8.96 -8.76 -4.29
CA LEU A 59 -8.77 -9.67 -3.16
C LEU A 59 -9.95 -10.63 -3.04
N LYS A 60 -11.18 -10.11 -3.14
CA LYS A 60 -12.40 -10.94 -3.15
C LYS A 60 -12.44 -11.93 -4.33
N LYS A 61 -11.98 -11.52 -5.51
CA LYS A 61 -11.92 -12.40 -6.69
C LYS A 61 -10.86 -13.50 -6.55
N GLN A 62 -9.72 -13.15 -5.95
CA GLN A 62 -8.56 -14.04 -5.80
C GLN A 62 -8.57 -14.82 -4.48
N LYS A 63 -9.61 -14.66 -3.65
CA LYS A 63 -9.74 -15.25 -2.30
C LYS A 63 -8.56 -14.89 -1.38
N LEU A 64 -7.98 -13.70 -1.58
CA LEU A 64 -6.95 -13.14 -0.73
C LEU A 64 -7.60 -12.28 0.37
N SER A 65 -6.94 -12.13 1.52
CA SER A 65 -7.41 -11.27 2.61
C SER A 65 -6.32 -10.28 3.05
N LEU A 66 -6.72 -9.06 3.40
CA LEU A 66 -5.79 -8.11 4.02
C LEU A 66 -5.56 -8.49 5.47
N ILE A 67 -4.29 -8.66 5.85
CA ILE A 67 -3.90 -8.81 7.24
C ILE A 67 -3.82 -7.44 7.90
N ASN A 68 -4.31 -7.33 9.14
CA ASN A 68 -4.15 -6.12 9.94
C ASN A 68 -2.78 -6.14 10.66
N ASP A 69 -2.35 -4.99 11.19
CA ASP A 69 -1.05 -4.86 11.85
C ASP A 69 -0.88 -5.82 13.05
N GLU A 70 -1.96 -6.10 13.77
CA GLU A 70 -1.94 -7.04 14.91
C GLU A 70 -1.71 -8.49 14.44
N GLY A 71 -2.41 -8.93 13.41
CA GLY A 71 -2.20 -10.23 12.78
C GLY A 71 -0.80 -10.36 12.19
N ALA A 72 -0.28 -9.30 11.57
CA ALA A 72 1.08 -9.28 11.04
C ALA A 72 2.13 -9.43 12.15
N ARG A 73 1.94 -8.72 13.28
CA ARG A 73 2.80 -8.87 14.47
C ARG A 73 2.72 -10.27 15.06
N PHE A 74 1.54 -10.88 15.09
CA PHE A 74 1.35 -12.25 15.56
C PHE A 74 2.11 -13.26 14.68
N ILE A 75 2.09 -13.09 13.35
CA ILE A 75 2.90 -13.92 12.44
C ILE A 75 4.40 -13.77 12.76
N ILE A 76 4.88 -12.53 12.92
CA ILE A 76 6.30 -12.28 13.26
C ILE A 76 6.67 -12.90 14.60
N GLU A 77 5.82 -12.73 15.62
CA GLU A 77 5.98 -13.38 16.92
C GLU A 77 6.08 -14.90 16.78
N SER A 78 5.18 -15.52 16.02
CA SER A 78 5.19 -16.97 15.78
C SER A 78 6.46 -17.41 15.04
N ILE A 79 6.95 -16.64 14.07
CA ILE A 79 8.20 -16.93 13.34
C ILE A 79 9.40 -16.87 14.29
N MET A 80 9.47 -15.81 15.10
CA MET A 80 10.57 -15.61 16.03
C MET A 80 10.60 -16.67 17.12
N ASN A 81 9.43 -17.04 17.66
CA ASN A 81 9.34 -18.05 18.72
C ASN A 81 9.39 -19.49 18.19
N GLY A 82 9.22 -19.70 16.88
CA GLY A 82 9.34 -21.00 16.23
C GLY A 82 10.78 -21.53 16.19
N GLU A 83 10.90 -22.84 15.93
CA GLU A 83 12.19 -23.54 15.83
C GLU A 83 12.94 -23.21 14.53
N SER A 84 12.24 -22.72 13.52
CA SER A 84 12.78 -22.43 12.18
C SER A 84 13.74 -21.24 12.14
N VAL A 85 13.65 -20.30 13.10
CA VAL A 85 14.49 -19.10 13.13
C VAL A 85 15.28 -19.01 14.42
N LYS A 86 16.61 -18.99 14.26
CA LYS A 86 17.54 -18.62 15.34
C LYS A 86 17.60 -17.09 15.45
N ALA A 87 16.51 -16.47 15.88
CA ALA A 87 16.43 -15.02 16.15
C ALA A 87 17.18 -14.66 17.44
N GLU A 88 18.44 -15.08 17.57
CA GLU A 88 19.22 -15.02 18.80
C GLU A 88 19.49 -13.59 19.25
N VAL A 89 19.77 -12.67 18.32
CA VAL A 89 19.98 -11.26 18.64
C VAL A 89 18.69 -10.63 19.15
N PHE A 90 17.58 -10.85 18.45
CA PHE A 90 16.29 -10.28 18.83
C PHE A 90 15.67 -10.91 20.09
N LYS A 91 15.97 -12.19 20.39
CA LYS A 91 15.54 -12.87 21.62
C LYS A 91 16.29 -12.42 22.87
N ARG A 92 17.53 -11.90 22.71
CA ARG A 92 18.34 -11.36 23.82
C ARG A 92 17.91 -9.96 24.25
N GLU A 93 17.41 -9.17 23.30
CA GLU A 93 16.70 -7.93 23.61
C GLU A 93 15.39 -8.32 24.33
N ILE A 94 15.02 -7.69 25.45
CA ILE A 94 13.79 -8.02 26.18
C ILE A 94 12.63 -8.01 25.17
N ILE A 95 12.08 -9.20 24.90
CA ILE A 95 11.03 -9.36 23.89
C ILE A 95 9.78 -8.71 24.43
N THR A 96 9.56 -7.46 24.03
CA THR A 96 8.33 -6.72 24.29
C THR A 96 7.51 -6.70 23.01
N LEU A 97 6.20 -6.43 23.12
CA LEU A 97 5.33 -6.12 21.98
C LEU A 97 5.95 -5.09 21.02
N ASN A 98 6.81 -4.20 21.52
CA ASN A 98 7.52 -3.21 20.71
C ASN A 98 8.56 -3.82 19.76
N THR A 99 9.17 -4.95 20.10
CA THR A 99 10.19 -5.60 19.25
C THR A 99 9.54 -6.13 17.97
N TYR A 100 8.42 -6.85 18.08
CA TYR A 100 7.69 -7.35 16.92
C TYR A 100 7.14 -6.22 16.04
N GLY A 101 6.60 -5.16 16.67
CA GLY A 101 6.14 -3.98 15.96
C GLY A 101 7.27 -3.26 15.22
N SER A 102 8.47 -3.18 15.81
CA SER A 102 9.64 -2.59 15.15
C SER A 102 10.09 -3.43 13.95
N ILE A 103 10.15 -4.75 14.10
CA ILE A 103 10.50 -5.67 12.99
C ILE A 103 9.48 -5.54 11.85
N TYR A 104 8.18 -5.56 12.16
CA TYR A 104 7.12 -5.35 11.18
C TYR A 104 7.28 -4.02 10.43
N THR A 105 7.58 -2.95 11.16
CA THR A 105 7.76 -1.61 10.55
C THR A 105 8.91 -1.62 9.56
N VAL A 106 10.05 -2.22 9.91
CA VAL A 106 11.21 -2.32 9.01
C VAL A 106 10.91 -3.19 7.79
N ILE A 107 10.17 -4.29 7.95
CA ILE A 107 9.71 -5.12 6.82
C ILE A 107 8.85 -4.29 5.86
N ILE A 108 7.86 -3.55 6.39
CA ILE A 108 6.99 -2.69 5.60
C ILE A 108 7.80 -1.61 4.86
N ASP A 109 8.80 -1.03 5.50
CA ASP A 109 9.67 -0.03 4.86
C ASP A 109 10.51 -0.64 3.72
N PHE A 110 11.05 -1.85 3.91
CA PHE A 110 11.70 -2.59 2.82
C PHE A 110 10.74 -2.88 1.66
N LYS A 111 9.51 -3.34 1.95
CA LYS A 111 8.50 -3.61 0.91
C LYS A 111 8.13 -2.35 0.14
N LYS A 112 7.91 -1.22 0.83
CA LYS A 112 7.64 0.08 0.20
C LYS A 112 8.80 0.57 -0.67
N ALA A 113 10.04 0.27 -0.27
CA ALA A 113 11.24 0.56 -1.04
C ALA A 113 11.50 -0.44 -2.19
N GLY A 114 10.68 -1.49 -2.34
CA GLY A 114 10.88 -2.54 -3.35
C GLY A 114 12.03 -3.49 -3.06
N ILE A 115 12.49 -3.56 -1.80
CA ILE A 115 13.59 -4.42 -1.36
C ILE A 115 13.02 -5.79 -0.97
N LEU A 116 13.41 -6.81 -1.72
CA LEU A 116 13.08 -8.21 -1.43
C LEU A 116 14.08 -8.80 -0.43
N PRO A 117 13.70 -9.84 0.36
CA PRO A 117 14.61 -10.48 1.31
C PRO A 117 15.94 -10.91 0.68
N GLU A 118 15.90 -11.42 -0.55
CA GLU A 118 17.06 -11.94 -1.28
C GLU A 118 18.05 -10.83 -1.69
N MET A 119 17.58 -9.59 -1.78
CA MET A 119 18.39 -8.43 -2.14
C MET A 119 19.22 -7.90 -0.97
N ILE A 120 18.89 -8.30 0.27
CA ILE A 120 19.60 -7.86 1.46
C ILE A 120 20.93 -8.63 1.55
N GLN A 121 22.04 -7.92 1.33
CA GLN A 121 23.41 -8.43 1.48
C GLN A 121 24.10 -7.73 2.65
N THR A 122 24.51 -8.48 3.67
CA THR A 122 25.13 -7.91 4.86
C THR A 122 25.93 -8.96 5.62
N ASN A 123 26.93 -8.50 6.38
CA ASN A 123 27.66 -9.33 7.36
C ASN A 123 27.16 -9.09 8.79
N ASN A 124 26.13 -8.27 8.98
CA ASN A 124 25.58 -7.96 10.28
C ASN A 124 24.56 -9.04 10.69
N LYS A 125 24.86 -9.78 11.76
CA LYS A 125 24.00 -10.85 12.28
C LYS A 125 22.55 -10.41 12.55
N LYS A 126 22.34 -9.19 13.06
CA LYS A 126 20.98 -8.67 13.33
C LYS A 126 20.17 -8.51 12.03
N ILE A 127 20.83 -8.06 10.96
CA ILE A 127 20.18 -7.87 9.67
C ILE A 127 19.98 -9.22 8.95
N GLU A 128 20.90 -10.18 9.11
CA GLU A 128 20.70 -11.55 8.62
C GLU A 128 19.51 -12.24 9.30
N GLU A 129 19.36 -12.10 10.62
CA GLU A 129 18.16 -12.59 11.32
C GLU A 129 16.88 -11.90 10.84
N LEU A 130 16.92 -10.57 10.64
CA LEU A 130 15.78 -9.81 10.10
C LEU A 130 15.39 -10.26 8.69
N LYS A 131 16.38 -10.51 7.83
CA LYS A 131 16.19 -11.04 6.47
C LYS A 131 15.47 -12.38 6.50
N GLU A 132 15.87 -13.28 7.39
CA GLU A 132 15.22 -14.59 7.51
C GLU A 132 13.79 -14.48 8.07
N ILE A 133 13.57 -13.59 9.05
CA ILE A 133 12.22 -13.30 9.56
C ILE A 133 11.33 -12.74 8.43
N TYR A 134 11.85 -11.79 7.65
CA TYR A 134 11.14 -11.21 6.51
C TYR A 134 10.80 -12.27 5.45
N ARG A 135 11.77 -13.12 5.08
CA ARG A 135 11.54 -14.21 4.12
C ARG A 135 10.43 -15.16 4.59
N LEU A 136 10.44 -15.56 5.85
CA LEU A 136 9.41 -16.44 6.42
C LEU A 136 8.06 -15.75 6.57
N TYR A 137 8.06 -14.43 6.84
CA TYR A 137 6.85 -13.63 6.88
C TYR A 137 6.14 -13.64 5.53
N GLU A 138 6.85 -13.39 4.43
CA GLU A 138 6.28 -13.46 3.07
C GLU A 138 5.73 -14.86 2.75
N ILE A 139 6.45 -15.92 3.14
CA ILE A 139 5.98 -17.30 2.96
C ILE A 139 4.68 -17.56 3.74
N GLN A 140 4.57 -17.04 4.97
CA GLN A 140 3.35 -17.18 5.76
C GLN A 140 2.19 -16.37 5.16
N LEU A 141 2.45 -15.17 4.64
CA LEU A 141 1.43 -14.40 3.92
C LEU A 141 0.91 -15.18 2.72
N GLU A 142 1.81 -15.68 1.86
CA GLU A 142 1.44 -16.45 0.67
C GLU A 142 0.66 -17.72 1.01
N LYS A 143 1.15 -18.51 1.98
CA LYS A 143 0.50 -19.76 2.41
C LYS A 143 -0.92 -19.54 2.91
N ASN A 144 -1.17 -18.42 3.59
CA ASN A 144 -2.47 -18.09 4.16
C ASN A 144 -3.33 -17.22 3.25
N ALA A 145 -2.90 -16.99 2.00
CA ALA A 145 -3.59 -16.13 1.05
C ALA A 145 -3.79 -14.71 1.62
N PHE A 146 -2.79 -14.19 2.33
CA PHE A 146 -2.79 -12.85 2.92
C PHE A 146 -1.96 -11.86 2.11
N MET A 147 -2.37 -10.60 2.21
CA MET A 147 -1.62 -9.44 1.74
C MET A 147 -1.52 -8.42 2.86
N ASP A 148 -0.38 -7.74 2.98
CA ASP A 148 -0.23 -6.65 3.94
C ASP A 148 -0.50 -5.27 3.31
N SER A 149 -0.35 -4.23 4.12
CA SER A 149 -0.61 -2.86 3.70
C SER A 149 0.39 -2.33 2.66
N ALA A 150 1.62 -2.85 2.61
CA ALA A 150 2.62 -2.46 1.63
C ALA A 150 2.33 -3.08 0.25
N ASP A 151 1.71 -4.26 0.23
CA ASP A 151 1.33 -4.95 -1.01
C ASP A 151 0.20 -4.25 -1.78
N ILE A 152 -0.62 -3.46 -1.08
CA ILE A 152 -1.79 -2.76 -1.65
C ILE A 152 -1.40 -1.90 -2.85
N LEU A 153 -0.34 -1.09 -2.71
CA LEU A 153 0.09 -0.17 -3.77
C LEU A 153 0.64 -0.93 -4.98
N LYS A 154 1.46 -1.96 -4.74
CA LYS A 154 2.06 -2.80 -5.79
C LYS A 154 0.99 -3.54 -6.57
N PHE A 155 -0.01 -4.08 -5.87
CA PHE A 155 -1.09 -4.83 -6.47
C PHE A 155 -2.04 -3.93 -7.27
N ALA A 156 -2.41 -2.77 -6.71
CA ALA A 156 -3.26 -1.80 -7.40
C ALA A 156 -2.63 -1.27 -8.70
N HIS A 157 -1.31 -1.01 -8.72
CA HIS A 157 -0.60 -0.55 -9.92
C HIS A 157 -0.81 -1.49 -11.12
N SER A 158 -0.88 -2.80 -10.89
CA SER A 158 -1.04 -3.80 -11.96
C SER A 158 -2.45 -3.88 -12.56
N LYS A 159 -3.44 -3.15 -12.02
CA LYS A 159 -4.87 -3.35 -12.32
C LYS A 159 -5.62 -2.10 -12.79
N ILE A 160 -4.99 -0.91 -12.83
CA ILE A 160 -5.72 0.31 -13.19
C ILE A 160 -5.61 0.61 -14.69
N HIS A 161 -6.77 0.73 -15.33
CA HIS A 161 -6.93 1.23 -16.70
C HIS A 161 -7.81 2.49 -16.67
N ALA A 162 -7.25 3.63 -16.29
CA ALA A 162 -7.95 4.92 -16.22
C ALA A 162 -7.03 6.09 -16.59
N ASP A 163 -7.61 7.20 -17.04
CA ASP A 163 -6.90 8.47 -17.22
C ASP A 163 -6.72 9.11 -15.83
N PHE A 164 -5.47 9.33 -15.44
CA PHE A 164 -5.11 9.88 -14.14
C PHE A 164 -4.78 11.36 -14.23
N TYR A 165 -5.15 12.10 -13.19
CA TYR A 165 -4.79 13.51 -13.06
C TYR A 165 -4.32 13.81 -11.63
N ILE A 166 -3.27 14.60 -11.47
CA ILE A 166 -2.79 15.12 -10.17
C ILE A 166 -3.37 16.51 -9.96
N TYR A 167 -3.92 16.76 -8.77
CA TYR A 167 -4.33 18.11 -8.37
C TYR A 167 -3.26 18.75 -7.48
N GLU A 168 -2.63 19.83 -7.96
CA GLU A 168 -1.57 20.55 -7.25
C GLU A 168 -1.74 22.07 -7.45
N ASN A 169 -1.57 22.87 -6.39
CA ASN A 169 -1.63 24.34 -6.45
C ASN A 169 -2.87 24.92 -7.18
N THR A 170 -4.02 24.28 -7.02
CA THR A 170 -5.30 24.62 -7.70
C THR A 170 -5.39 24.31 -9.19
N GLU A 171 -4.39 23.61 -9.72
CA GLU A 171 -4.30 23.17 -11.11
C GLU A 171 -4.36 21.64 -11.20
N LEU A 172 -4.77 21.12 -12.37
CA LEU A 172 -4.85 19.69 -12.67
C LEU A 172 -3.85 19.34 -13.77
N PHE A 173 -3.05 18.33 -13.53
CA PHE A 173 -2.02 17.85 -14.46
C PHE A 173 -2.34 16.41 -14.87
N PRO A 174 -2.34 16.07 -16.18
CA PRO A 174 -2.44 14.68 -16.61
C PRO A 174 -1.19 13.90 -16.17
N LEU A 175 -1.41 12.66 -15.72
CA LEU A 175 -0.37 11.70 -15.32
C LEU A 175 0.00 10.77 -16.50
#